data_AF-A0A511N764-F1
#
_entry.id   AF-A0A511N764-F1
#
_cell.length_a   1.000
_cell.length_b   1.000
_cell.length_c   1.000
_cell.angle_alpha   90.00
_cell.angle_beta   90.00
_cell.angle_gamma   90.00
#
_symmetry.space_group_name_H-M   'P 1'
#
loop_
_entity.id
_entity.type
_entity.pdbx_description
1 polymer ?
#
loop_
_entity_poly.entity_id
_entity_poly.type
_entity_poly.pdbx_seq_one_letter_code
_entity_poly.pdbx_strand_id
1 'polypeptide(L)'
;MITTIQQGDNPVTLALRHYQNPERWTDIVEANGLRLPFIVSNPQEYPDRKVLGYGDAILIPEDPPTQPLTPLSAEVATYGQDWFWDEDTFQIIRPGMPVTLDRGINNLRKALLRRLITYPGELPADPNYGCRIADHLGESATVWRAELAALDVVETLYQDPRVKTAFAMATYLPEGELFAAALVEPIPPAESFALNLRVGGQGVRF
;
A
#
# COMPACT_ATOMS: atom_id res chain seq x y z
N MET A 1 -23.26 -6.57 20.80
CA MET A 1 -24.70 -6.52 21.13
C MET A 1 -25.34 -7.91 21.16
N ILE A 2 -26.35 -8.17 21.99
CA ILE A 2 -27.15 -9.42 21.94
C ILE A 2 -28.52 -9.09 21.34
N THR A 3 -29.00 -9.92 20.42
CA THR A 3 -30.33 -9.80 19.78
C THR A 3 -31.07 -11.14 19.76
N THR A 4 -32.36 -11.13 19.45
CA THR A 4 -33.19 -12.35 19.36
C THR A 4 -33.40 -12.76 17.92
N ILE A 5 -33.28 -14.05 17.63
CA ILE A 5 -33.48 -14.64 16.29
C ILE A 5 -34.97 -14.63 15.93
N GLN A 6 -35.32 -14.05 14.78
CA GLN A 6 -36.69 -14.02 14.26
C GLN A 6 -36.96 -15.22 13.32
N GLN A 7 -38.24 -15.53 13.11
CA GLN A 7 -38.62 -16.56 12.15
C GLN A 7 -38.11 -16.20 10.74
N GLY A 8 -37.40 -17.14 10.11
CA GLY A 8 -36.78 -16.94 8.79
C GLY A 8 -35.39 -16.29 8.82
N ASP A 9 -34.87 -15.92 9.99
CA ASP A 9 -33.50 -15.45 10.09
C ASP A 9 -32.48 -16.56 9.82
N ASN A 10 -31.41 -16.19 9.14
CA ASN A 10 -30.18 -16.96 9.00
C ASN A 10 -28.98 -16.02 9.28
N PRO A 11 -27.75 -16.54 9.45
CA PRO A 11 -26.59 -15.68 9.74
C PRO A 11 -26.37 -14.55 8.71
N VAL A 12 -26.71 -14.77 7.44
CA VAL A 12 -26.59 -13.78 6.37
C VAL A 12 -27.61 -12.66 6.52
N THR A 13 -28.87 -12.99 6.81
CA THR A 13 -29.91 -11.96 7.02
C THR A 13 -29.64 -11.16 8.29
N LEU A 14 -29.11 -11.80 9.33
CA LEU A 14 -28.67 -11.13 10.55
C LEU A 14 -27.49 -10.19 10.27
N ALA A 15 -26.49 -10.63 9.50
CA ALA A 15 -25.37 -9.78 9.09
C ALA A 15 -25.82 -8.58 8.25
N LEU A 16 -26.73 -8.79 7.31
CA LEU A 16 -27.32 -7.70 6.53
C LEU A 16 -28.08 -6.70 7.42
N ARG A 17 -28.90 -7.19 8.35
CA ARG A 17 -29.69 -6.35 9.26
C ARG A 17 -28.82 -5.50 10.19
N HIS A 18 -27.75 -6.08 10.73
CA HIS A 18 -26.94 -5.43 11.77
C HIS A 18 -25.69 -4.72 11.26
N TYR A 19 -25.05 -5.24 10.21
CA TYR A 19 -23.82 -4.67 9.64
C TYR A 19 -24.05 -3.92 8.33
N GLN A 20 -25.24 -4.02 7.73
CA GLN A 20 -25.48 -3.61 6.33
C GLN A 20 -24.52 -4.29 5.34
N ASN A 21 -23.85 -5.37 5.76
CA ASN A 21 -22.90 -6.15 4.98
C ASN A 21 -23.18 -7.65 5.19
N PRO A 22 -23.75 -8.36 4.19
CA PRO A 22 -24.10 -9.76 4.31
C PRO A 22 -22.88 -10.68 4.41
N GLU A 23 -21.68 -10.25 3.98
CA GLU A 23 -20.47 -11.08 4.00
C GLU A 23 -19.96 -11.35 5.42
N ARG A 24 -20.36 -10.52 6.38
CA ARG A 24 -19.96 -10.62 7.79
C ARG A 24 -20.73 -11.67 8.61
N TRP A 25 -21.47 -12.56 7.94
CA TRP A 25 -22.18 -13.65 8.62
C TRP A 25 -21.24 -14.62 9.32
N THR A 26 -20.00 -14.75 8.84
CA THR A 26 -18.94 -15.57 9.45
C THR A 26 -18.60 -15.09 10.85
N ASP A 27 -18.50 -13.78 11.05
CA ASP A 27 -18.20 -13.17 12.36
C ASP A 27 -19.25 -13.56 13.40
N ILE A 28 -20.53 -13.60 13.01
CA ILE A 28 -21.64 -14.03 13.86
C ILE A 28 -21.51 -15.51 14.21
N VAL A 29 -21.23 -16.36 13.22
CA VAL A 29 -21.09 -17.81 13.43
C VAL A 29 -19.92 -18.12 14.36
N GLU A 30 -18.78 -17.49 14.15
CA GLU A 30 -17.57 -17.69 14.95
C GLU A 30 -17.75 -17.19 16.39
N ALA A 31 -18.27 -15.97 16.57
CA ALA A 31 -18.50 -15.39 17.89
C ALA A 31 -19.48 -16.22 18.75
N ASN A 32 -20.44 -16.89 18.12
CA ASN A 32 -21.39 -17.75 18.81
C ASN A 32 -20.96 -19.24 18.82
N GLY A 33 -19.87 -19.60 18.13
CA GLY A 33 -19.40 -20.98 18.00
C GLY A 33 -20.38 -21.91 17.31
N LEU A 34 -21.18 -21.41 16.37
CA LEU A 34 -22.23 -22.17 15.71
C LEU A 34 -21.65 -23.24 14.78
N ARG A 35 -22.43 -24.29 14.55
CA ARG A 35 -22.12 -25.37 13.59
C ARG A 35 -23.28 -25.57 12.65
N LEU A 36 -23.00 -25.96 11.42
CA LEU A 36 -24.05 -26.21 10.42
C LEU A 36 -24.99 -27.35 10.88
N PRO A 37 -26.32 -27.22 10.72
CA PRO A 37 -27.05 -26.02 10.29
C PRO A 37 -27.10 -24.95 11.41
N PHE A 38 -26.80 -23.68 11.10
CA PHE A 38 -26.58 -22.66 12.13
C PHE A 38 -27.83 -22.27 12.93
N ILE A 39 -28.95 -22.02 12.23
CA ILE A 39 -30.23 -21.61 12.79
C ILE A 39 -31.32 -22.54 12.22
N VAL A 40 -32.14 -23.12 13.08
CA VAL A 40 -33.16 -24.11 12.72
C VAL A 40 -34.47 -23.83 13.45
N SER A 41 -35.59 -24.38 12.97
CA SER A 41 -36.89 -24.26 13.64
C SER A 41 -36.97 -25.07 14.93
N ASN A 42 -36.28 -26.21 15.00
CA ASN A 42 -36.28 -27.12 16.15
C ASN A 42 -34.85 -27.57 16.51
N PRO A 43 -34.18 -26.89 17.44
CA PRO A 43 -32.81 -27.23 17.86
C PRO A 43 -32.65 -28.65 18.43
N GLN A 44 -33.72 -29.25 18.97
CA GLN A 44 -33.69 -30.59 19.57
C GLN A 44 -33.39 -31.70 18.56
N GLU A 45 -33.52 -31.42 17.26
CA GLU A 45 -33.15 -32.35 16.18
C GLU A 45 -31.62 -32.48 16.02
N TYR A 46 -30.84 -31.59 16.63
CA TYR A 46 -29.38 -31.56 16.55
C TYR A 46 -28.73 -31.50 17.94
N PRO A 47 -28.91 -32.52 18.80
CA PRO A 47 -28.45 -32.50 20.19
C PRO A 47 -26.92 -32.37 20.32
N ASP A 48 -26.17 -32.85 19.34
CA ASP A 48 -24.71 -32.85 19.34
C ASP A 48 -24.10 -31.59 18.69
N ARG A 49 -24.92 -30.61 18.29
CA ARG A 49 -24.45 -29.43 17.56
C ARG A 49 -24.91 -28.16 18.25
N LYS A 50 -24.03 -27.16 18.26
CA LYS A 50 -24.38 -25.81 18.71
C LYS A 50 -25.15 -25.09 17.60
N VAL A 51 -26.47 -25.27 17.60
CA VAL A 51 -27.44 -24.65 16.69
C VAL A 51 -28.41 -23.82 17.51
N LEU A 52 -28.99 -22.77 16.91
CA LEU A 52 -29.95 -21.91 17.59
C LEU A 52 -31.34 -22.00 16.96
N GLY A 53 -32.35 -21.84 17.78
CA GLY A 53 -33.76 -21.79 17.41
C GLY A 53 -34.28 -20.38 17.16
N TYR A 54 -35.46 -20.28 16.55
CA TYR A 54 -36.20 -19.02 16.56
C TYR A 54 -36.58 -18.65 18.01
N GLY A 55 -36.34 -17.40 18.40
CA GLY A 55 -36.52 -16.91 19.76
C GLY A 55 -35.28 -17.01 20.65
N ASP A 56 -34.22 -17.70 20.21
CA ASP A 56 -32.97 -17.75 20.95
C ASP A 56 -32.18 -16.43 20.83
N ALA A 57 -31.37 -16.16 21.85
CA ALA A 57 -30.46 -15.03 21.86
C ALA A 57 -29.17 -15.35 21.08
N ILE A 58 -28.74 -14.41 20.25
CA ILE A 58 -27.51 -14.49 19.46
C ILE A 58 -26.64 -13.26 19.70
N LEU A 59 -25.34 -13.47 19.85
CA LEU A 59 -24.35 -12.42 19.97
C LEU A 59 -24.02 -11.85 18.58
N ILE A 60 -24.23 -10.55 18.40
CA ILE A 60 -23.75 -9.80 17.25
C ILE A 60 -22.47 -9.07 17.70
N PRO A 61 -21.27 -9.50 17.26
CA PRO A 61 -20.04 -8.79 17.59
C PRO A 61 -20.14 -7.37 17.05
N GLU A 62 -19.89 -6.38 17.91
CA GLU A 62 -19.75 -5.00 17.47
C GLU A 62 -18.36 -4.83 16.84
N ASP A 63 -18.26 -3.93 15.88
CA ASP A 63 -16.94 -3.51 15.42
C ASP A 63 -16.18 -2.94 16.62
N PRO A 64 -14.88 -3.28 16.76
CA PRO A 64 -14.05 -2.55 17.69
C PRO A 64 -14.22 -1.06 17.37
N PRO A 65 -14.27 -0.19 18.39
CA PRO A 65 -14.42 1.24 18.15
C PRO A 65 -13.36 1.64 17.14
N THR A 66 -13.79 2.24 16.02
CA THR A 66 -12.89 2.71 14.97
C THR A 66 -11.91 3.65 15.65
N GLN A 67 -10.72 3.16 15.95
CA GLN A 67 -9.69 4.00 16.56
C GLN A 67 -9.39 5.06 15.50
N PRO A 68 -9.39 6.36 15.87
CA PRO A 68 -8.99 7.38 14.92
C PRO A 68 -7.61 6.99 14.41
N LEU A 69 -7.48 6.91 13.09
CA LEU A 69 -6.20 6.59 12.48
C LEU A 69 -5.20 7.63 12.99
N THR A 70 -4.15 7.17 13.68
CA THR A 70 -2.98 8.01 13.90
C THR A 70 -2.42 8.41 12.52
N PRO A 71 -1.75 9.57 12.39
CA PRO A 71 -1.16 9.99 11.12
C PRO A 71 -0.36 8.87 10.45
N LEU A 72 0.48 8.16 11.23
CA LEU A 72 1.25 7.03 10.74
C LEU A 72 0.37 5.86 10.25
N SER A 73 -0.70 5.51 10.96
CA SER A 73 -1.60 4.43 10.50
C SER A 73 -2.36 4.80 9.22
N ALA A 74 -2.71 6.08 9.04
CA ALA A 74 -3.32 6.57 7.80
C ALA A 74 -2.32 6.54 6.64
N GLU A 75 -1.08 6.94 6.88
CA GLU A 75 0.01 6.80 5.90
C GLU A 75 0.27 5.34 5.55
N VAL A 76 0.34 4.43 6.52
CA VAL A 76 0.54 3.00 6.25
C VAL A 76 -0.60 2.41 5.44
N ALA A 77 -1.84 2.81 5.71
CA ALA A 77 -2.99 2.39 4.92
C ALA A 77 -2.92 2.91 3.47
N THR A 78 -2.34 4.09 3.25
CA THR A 78 -2.30 4.76 1.94
C THR A 78 -1.09 4.37 1.10
N TYR A 79 0.09 4.36 1.71
CA TYR A 79 1.37 4.15 1.03
C TYR A 79 1.94 2.75 1.24
N GLY A 80 1.34 1.97 2.15
CA GLY A 80 1.73 0.61 2.44
C GLY A 80 2.94 0.51 3.36
N GLN A 81 3.49 -0.70 3.39
CA GLN A 81 4.71 -1.04 4.10
C GLN A 81 5.47 -2.08 3.27
N ASP A 82 6.79 -2.03 3.30
CA ASP A 82 7.68 -2.98 2.62
C ASP A 82 8.91 -3.25 3.50
N TRP A 83 9.73 -4.21 3.11
CA TRP A 83 10.99 -4.48 3.78
C TRP A 83 11.94 -3.30 3.63
N PHE A 84 12.56 -2.93 4.74
CA PHE A 84 13.62 -1.95 4.73
C PHE A 84 14.78 -2.48 3.90
N TRP A 85 15.25 -1.66 2.97
CA TRP A 85 16.50 -1.88 2.26
C TRP A 85 17.38 -0.64 2.38
N ASP A 86 18.67 -0.87 2.41
CA ASP A 86 19.69 0.15 2.53
C ASP A 86 19.98 0.79 1.17
N GLU A 87 19.79 2.11 1.06
CA GLU A 87 19.86 2.86 -0.20
C GLU A 87 21.25 2.87 -0.85
N ASP A 88 22.30 2.73 -0.03
CA ASP A 88 23.69 2.72 -0.48
C ASP A 88 24.15 1.34 -0.94
N THR A 89 23.70 0.29 -0.25
CA THR A 89 24.18 -1.08 -0.47
C THR A 89 23.19 -1.98 -1.21
N PHE A 90 21.93 -1.54 -1.37
CA PHE A 90 20.83 -2.32 -1.93
C PHE A 90 20.58 -3.66 -1.21
N GLN A 91 20.84 -3.70 0.10
CA GLN A 91 20.66 -4.88 0.93
C GLN A 91 19.47 -4.75 1.89
N ILE A 92 18.67 -5.81 1.97
CA ILE A 92 17.50 -5.91 2.87
C ILE A 92 17.94 -6.34 4.29
N ILE A 93 19.02 -7.12 4.39
CA ILE A 93 19.46 -7.75 5.64
C ILE A 93 20.95 -7.49 5.82
N ARG A 94 21.31 -6.95 6.99
CA ARG A 94 22.69 -7.03 7.49
C ARG A 94 22.83 -8.31 8.33
N PRO A 95 23.86 -9.15 8.14
CA PRO A 95 24.03 -10.38 8.91
C PRO A 95 23.94 -10.13 10.42
N GLY A 96 23.02 -10.84 11.10
CA GLY A 96 22.81 -10.74 12.55
C GLY A 96 21.79 -9.69 13.02
N MET A 97 21.15 -8.94 12.11
CA MET A 97 20.13 -7.93 12.45
C MET A 97 18.71 -8.40 12.09
N PRO A 98 17.69 -8.02 12.88
CA PRO A 98 16.30 -8.30 12.53
C PRO A 98 15.88 -7.52 11.28
N VAL A 99 15.01 -8.13 10.47
CA VAL A 99 14.39 -7.47 9.32
C VAL A 99 13.58 -6.28 9.81
N THR A 100 13.85 -5.11 9.24
CA THR A 100 13.15 -3.87 9.54
C THR A 100 12.15 -3.58 8.42
N LEU A 101 11.11 -2.78 8.72
CA LEU A 101 10.09 -2.38 7.74
C LEU A 101 10.16 -0.88 7.47
N ASP A 102 10.02 -0.51 6.21
CA ASP A 102 9.65 0.84 5.83
C ASP A 102 8.13 0.95 5.73
N ARG A 103 7.62 2.07 6.22
CA ARG A 103 6.19 2.29 6.43
C ARG A 103 5.79 3.68 5.97
N GLY A 104 4.56 3.80 5.49
CA GLY A 104 3.98 5.10 5.16
C GLY A 104 4.79 5.83 4.10
N ILE A 105 5.04 7.12 4.33
CA ILE A 105 5.70 7.97 3.33
C ILE A 105 7.11 7.50 2.96
N ASN A 106 7.83 6.86 3.88
CA ASN A 106 9.17 6.33 3.61
C ASN A 106 9.12 5.16 2.61
N ASN A 107 8.08 4.33 2.68
CA ASN A 107 7.88 3.26 1.71
C ASN A 107 7.66 3.83 0.30
N LEU A 108 6.84 4.88 0.17
CA LEU A 108 6.62 5.56 -1.10
C LEU A 108 7.93 6.16 -1.64
N ARG A 109 8.69 6.87 -0.78
CA ARG A 109 9.98 7.47 -1.18
C ARG A 109 10.90 6.42 -1.81
N LYS A 110 11.10 5.29 -1.14
CA LYS A 110 11.98 4.21 -1.63
C LYS A 110 11.43 3.52 -2.87
N ALA A 111 10.12 3.34 -2.98
CA ALA A 111 9.49 2.76 -4.17
C ALA A 111 9.72 3.65 -5.41
N LEU A 112 9.53 4.97 -5.27
CA LEU A 112 9.80 5.94 -6.34
C LEU A 112 11.29 5.98 -6.69
N LEU A 113 12.15 5.96 -5.68
CA LEU A 113 13.60 5.91 -5.86
C LEU A 113 14.03 4.71 -6.69
N ARG A 114 13.55 3.51 -6.33
CA ARG A 114 13.83 2.29 -7.07
C ARG A 114 13.36 2.39 -8.51
N ARG A 115 12.17 2.95 -8.75
CA ARG A 115 11.67 3.15 -10.11
C ARG A 115 12.53 4.12 -10.92
N LEU A 116 13.02 5.20 -10.31
CA LEU A 116 13.87 6.20 -10.97
C LEU A 116 15.24 5.66 -11.38
N ILE A 117 15.78 4.66 -10.67
CA ILE A 117 17.09 4.08 -10.98
C ILE A 117 17.03 2.84 -11.87
N THR A 118 15.87 2.19 -11.95
CA THR A 118 15.68 1.03 -12.82
C THR A 118 15.49 1.51 -14.25
N TYR A 119 16.23 0.94 -15.18
CA TYR A 119 16.07 1.23 -16.60
C TYR A 119 14.86 0.46 -17.18
N PRO A 120 14.03 1.07 -18.05
CA PRO A 120 12.93 0.36 -18.68
C PRO A 120 13.38 -0.92 -19.39
N GLY A 121 12.72 -2.04 -19.10
CA GLY A 121 13.07 -3.37 -19.61
C GLY A 121 13.97 -4.20 -18.69
N GLU A 122 14.54 -3.63 -17.62
CA GLU A 122 15.30 -4.41 -16.61
C GLU A 122 14.40 -5.34 -15.78
N LEU A 123 13.12 -5.02 -15.67
CA LEU A 123 12.13 -5.85 -14.98
C LEU A 123 11.31 -6.64 -16.02
N PRO A 124 11.53 -7.95 -16.20
CA PRO A 124 10.86 -8.73 -17.25
C PRO A 124 9.33 -8.78 -17.12
N ALA A 125 8.82 -8.65 -15.88
CA ALA A 125 7.40 -8.69 -15.59
C ALA A 125 6.67 -7.38 -15.93
N ASP A 126 7.39 -6.27 -16.01
CA ASP A 126 6.86 -4.96 -16.37
C ASP A 126 7.91 -4.18 -17.18
N PRO A 127 7.94 -4.35 -18.51
CA PRO A 127 8.94 -3.71 -19.37
C PRO A 127 8.91 -2.19 -19.35
N ASN A 128 7.80 -1.57 -18.93
CA ASN A 128 7.65 -0.11 -18.86
C ASN A 128 8.05 0.44 -17.49
N TYR A 129 8.33 -0.41 -16.50
CA TYR A 129 8.83 -0.01 -15.20
C TYR A 129 10.25 0.55 -15.32
N GLY A 130 10.42 1.82 -14.96
CA GLY A 130 11.73 2.44 -14.88
C GLY A 130 11.73 3.91 -15.31
N CYS A 131 12.93 4.49 -15.36
CA CYS A 131 13.18 5.84 -15.85
C CYS A 131 14.28 5.84 -16.90
N ARG A 132 14.12 6.69 -17.93
CA ARG A 132 15.13 6.89 -18.97
C ARG A 132 16.14 7.98 -18.63
N ILE A 133 16.21 8.42 -17.38
CA ILE A 133 17.14 9.47 -16.95
C ILE A 133 18.61 9.16 -17.28
N ALA A 134 18.98 7.87 -17.28
CA ALA A 134 20.31 7.41 -17.64
C ALA A 134 20.66 7.63 -19.12
N ASP A 135 19.69 7.73 -20.04
CA ASP A 135 19.91 8.01 -21.46
C ASP A 135 20.50 9.42 -21.70
N HIS A 136 20.37 10.31 -20.71
CA HIS A 136 20.88 11.68 -20.79
C HIS A 136 22.34 11.82 -20.32
N LEU A 137 22.97 10.73 -19.88
CA LEU A 137 24.38 10.71 -19.45
C LEU A 137 25.35 10.76 -20.62
N GLY A 138 26.48 11.46 -20.44
CA GLY A 138 27.55 11.55 -21.45
C GLY A 138 27.18 12.40 -22.67
N GLU A 139 25.99 12.96 -22.67
CA GLU A 139 25.46 13.81 -23.71
C GLU A 139 25.90 15.28 -23.52
N SER A 140 25.87 16.07 -24.59
CA SER A 140 26.22 17.50 -24.52
C SER A 140 25.27 18.26 -23.60
N ALA A 141 25.83 18.86 -22.55
CA ALA A 141 25.11 19.64 -21.55
C ALA A 141 24.42 20.87 -22.18
N THR A 142 23.11 20.76 -22.41
CA THR A 142 22.27 21.80 -22.99
C THR A 142 20.99 21.94 -22.17
N VAL A 143 20.39 23.14 -22.18
CA VAL A 143 19.17 23.44 -21.39
C VAL A 143 18.02 22.51 -21.78
N TRP A 144 17.75 22.35 -23.08
CA TRP A 144 16.64 21.52 -23.55
C TRP A 144 16.80 20.03 -23.18
N ARG A 145 18.04 19.52 -23.05
CA ARG A 145 18.27 18.15 -22.58
C ARG A 145 18.05 18.00 -21.10
N ALA A 146 18.44 19.00 -20.31
CA ALA A 146 18.10 19.03 -18.89
C ALA A 146 16.57 19.06 -18.69
N GLU A 147 15.84 19.81 -19.51
CA GLU A 147 14.38 19.81 -19.51
C GLU A 147 13.79 18.44 -19.90
N LEU A 148 14.36 17.78 -20.91
CA LEU A 148 13.94 16.43 -21.31
C LEU A 148 14.19 15.39 -20.21
N ALA A 149 15.34 15.45 -19.54
CA ALA A 149 15.63 14.60 -18.39
C ALA A 149 14.66 14.84 -17.23
N ALA A 150 14.30 16.09 -16.96
CA ALA A 150 13.28 16.42 -15.96
C ALA A 150 11.90 15.87 -16.35
N LEU A 151 11.55 15.90 -17.63
CA LEU A 151 10.31 15.30 -18.14
C LEU A 151 10.28 13.80 -17.92
N ASP A 152 11.35 13.07 -18.23
CA ASP A 152 11.44 11.62 -18.01
C ASP A 152 11.25 11.25 -16.52
N VAL A 153 11.79 12.07 -15.61
CA VAL A 153 11.58 11.90 -14.16
C VAL A 153 10.10 12.09 -13.81
N VAL A 154 9.47 13.15 -14.30
CA VAL A 154 8.04 13.44 -14.03
C VAL A 154 7.15 12.33 -14.59
N GLU A 155 7.36 11.90 -15.83
CA GLU A 155 6.61 10.80 -16.45
C GLU A 155 6.75 9.50 -15.64
N THR A 156 7.96 9.20 -15.16
CA THR A 156 8.20 8.03 -14.31
C THR A 156 7.44 8.10 -13.00
N LEU A 157 7.43 9.27 -12.34
CA LEU A 157 6.75 9.46 -11.06
C LEU A 157 5.23 9.27 -11.19
N TYR A 158 4.64 9.73 -12.30
CA TYR A 158 3.20 9.57 -12.56
C TYR A 158 2.77 8.12 -12.83
N GLN A 159 3.70 7.19 -13.06
CA GLN A 159 3.35 5.77 -13.15
C GLN A 159 2.95 5.17 -11.80
N ASP A 160 3.29 5.81 -10.67
CA ASP A 160 2.86 5.36 -9.35
C ASP A 160 1.53 6.02 -8.95
N PRO A 161 0.44 5.26 -8.75
CA PRO A 161 -0.88 5.82 -8.47
C PRO A 161 -0.97 6.56 -7.12
N ARG A 162 0.04 6.43 -6.26
CA ARG A 162 0.12 7.15 -4.98
C ARG A 162 0.65 8.57 -5.14
N VAL A 163 1.15 8.94 -6.32
CA VAL A 163 1.60 10.29 -6.66
C VAL A 163 0.43 11.08 -7.24
N LYS A 164 0.12 12.24 -6.65
CA LYS A 164 -0.93 13.14 -7.12
C LYS A 164 -0.38 14.16 -8.12
N THR A 165 0.71 14.83 -7.76
CA THR A 165 1.45 15.73 -8.66
C THR A 165 2.96 15.59 -8.45
N ALA A 166 3.73 15.90 -9.48
CA ALA A 166 5.18 15.96 -9.40
C ALA A 166 5.73 17.08 -10.29
N PHE A 167 6.78 17.74 -9.81
CA PHE A 167 7.57 18.72 -10.56
C PHE A 167 9.03 18.33 -10.45
N ALA A 168 9.75 18.30 -11.57
CA ALA A 168 11.19 18.06 -11.55
C ALA A 168 11.96 19.14 -12.28
N MET A 169 13.21 19.30 -11.88
CA MET A 169 14.23 20.07 -12.57
C MET A 169 15.47 19.19 -12.70
N ALA A 170 16.18 19.31 -13.81
CA ALA A 170 17.47 18.66 -13.96
C ALA A 170 18.53 19.66 -14.46
N THR A 171 19.78 19.36 -14.13
CA THR A 171 20.94 20.15 -14.54
C THR A 171 22.15 19.26 -14.70
N TYR A 172 23.03 19.62 -15.62
CA TYR A 172 24.32 18.96 -15.77
C TYR A 172 25.32 19.57 -14.80
N LEU A 173 25.99 18.72 -14.03
CA LEU A 173 27.08 19.10 -13.15
C LEU A 173 28.41 19.11 -13.91
N PRO A 174 29.44 19.80 -13.38
CA PRO A 174 30.81 19.61 -13.82
C PRO A 174 31.17 18.11 -13.81
N GLU A 175 32.01 17.65 -14.74
CA GLU A 175 32.41 16.24 -14.90
C GLU A 175 31.40 15.32 -15.61
N GLY A 176 30.31 15.89 -16.17
CA GLY A 176 29.40 15.16 -17.06
C GLY A 176 28.32 14.34 -16.35
N GLU A 177 28.12 14.60 -15.06
CA GLU A 177 27.04 14.02 -14.28
C GLU A 177 25.74 14.81 -14.47
N LEU A 178 24.61 14.15 -14.24
CA LEU A 178 23.29 14.74 -14.27
C LEU A 178 22.70 14.75 -12.86
N PHE A 179 22.22 15.90 -12.41
CA PHE A 179 21.48 16.05 -11.17
C PHE A 179 20.02 16.35 -11.49
N ALA A 180 19.09 15.59 -10.92
CA ALA A 180 17.66 15.85 -10.99
C ALA A 180 17.07 15.97 -9.59
N ALA A 181 16.24 16.98 -9.37
CA ALA A 181 15.48 17.18 -8.14
C ALA A 181 13.98 17.21 -8.48
N ALA A 182 13.20 16.42 -7.77
CA ALA A 182 11.75 16.35 -7.92
C ALA A 182 11.03 16.68 -6.60
N LEU A 183 10.03 17.55 -6.67
CA LEU A 183 9.07 17.77 -5.60
C LEU A 183 7.84 16.91 -5.88
N VAL A 184 7.53 15.98 -4.98
CA VAL A 184 6.43 15.02 -5.10
C VAL A 184 5.33 15.40 -4.13
N GLU A 185 4.11 15.60 -4.64
CA GLU A 185 2.88 15.68 -3.84
C GLU A 185 2.20 14.31 -3.89
N PRO A 186 2.23 13.52 -2.80
CA PRO A 186 1.48 12.28 -2.75
C PRO A 186 -0.02 12.55 -2.62
N ILE A 187 -0.85 11.54 -2.91
CA ILE A 187 -2.25 11.57 -2.43
C ILE A 187 -2.25 11.72 -0.90
N PRO A 188 -3.22 12.41 -0.27
CA PRO A 188 -3.28 12.53 1.19
C PRO A 188 -3.16 11.16 1.88
N PRO A 189 -2.51 11.05 3.05
CA PRO A 189 -2.42 12.10 4.08
C PRO A 189 -1.08 12.82 4.25
N ALA A 190 0.01 12.39 3.62
CA ALA A 190 1.33 13.00 3.82
C ALA A 190 1.50 14.33 3.08
N GLU A 191 2.44 15.13 3.58
CA GLU A 191 2.91 16.35 2.95
C GLU A 191 3.85 16.06 1.76
N SER A 192 4.08 17.08 0.95
CA SER A 192 5.01 16.99 -0.19
C SER A 192 6.44 16.74 0.28
N PHE A 193 7.21 16.00 -0.51
CA PHE A 193 8.61 15.70 -0.21
C PHE A 193 9.50 15.82 -1.45
N ALA A 194 10.78 16.08 -1.22
CA ALA A 194 11.78 16.12 -2.28
C ALA A 194 12.41 14.74 -2.51
N LEU A 195 12.71 14.45 -3.77
CA LEU A 195 13.57 13.36 -4.24
C LEU A 195 14.73 13.99 -5.02
N ASN A 196 15.95 13.60 -4.68
CA ASN A 196 17.14 14.04 -5.39
C ASN A 196 17.82 12.83 -6.01
N LEU A 197 18.30 13.00 -7.23
CA LEU A 197 18.96 11.97 -8.00
C LEU A 197 20.24 12.53 -8.60
N ARG A 198 21.37 11.88 -8.36
CA ARG A 198 22.62 12.17 -9.06
C ARG A 198 23.00 10.95 -9.88
N VAL A 199 23.06 11.14 -11.19
CA VAL A 199 23.38 10.09 -12.15
C VAL A 199 24.74 10.41 -12.76
N GLY A 200 25.70 9.49 -12.67
CA GLY A 200 27.06 9.68 -13.19
C GLY A 200 27.70 8.39 -13.69
N GLY A 201 28.96 8.48 -14.13
CA GLY A 201 29.70 7.32 -14.68
C GLY A 201 29.96 6.18 -13.69
N GLN A 202 29.73 6.40 -12.38
CA GLN A 202 29.80 5.38 -11.34
C GLN A 202 28.42 4.85 -10.91
N GLY A 203 27.35 5.16 -11.67
CA GLY A 203 25.97 4.78 -11.36
C GLY A 203 25.16 5.91 -10.73
N VAL A 204 24.01 5.56 -10.14
CA VAL A 204 23.08 6.49 -9.51
C VAL A 204 23.37 6.61 -8.01
N ARG A 205 23.35 7.84 -7.48
CA ARG A 205 23.55 8.18 -6.06
C ARG A 205 22.45 9.12 -5.56
N PHE A 206 22.19 9.07 -4.25
CA PHE A 206 21.10 9.78 -3.57
C PHE A 206 21.65 10.79 -2.55
#